data_AF-A0A0D8Y430-F1
#
_entry.id   AF-A0A0D8Y430-F1
#
_cell.length_a   1.000
_cell.length_b   1.000
_cell.length_c   1.000
_cell.angle_alpha   90.00
_cell.angle_beta   90.00
_cell.angle_gamma   90.00
#
_symmetry.space_group_name_H-M   'P 1'
#
loop_
_entity.id
_entity.type
_entity.pdbx_description
1 polymer ?
#
loop_
_entity_poly.entity_id
_entity_poly.type
_entity_poly.pdbx_seq_one_letter_code
_entity_poly.pdbx_strand_id
1 'polypeptide(L)'
;MHIIADGFGRAILALYRRPGAKKYFEKAPFYLNYATRRFNRLAETDPRKAILLNKSAYKIIEYEYDVVVEGARGAGLRATLGIAATNFSVACISKIFPTRSHTVAAQGGISAALANISEDNWRWHAYDTIKGSDWLGDQDAIEYMCKNGAKAAIELENFGVPFSRAEDGRIY
;
A
#
# COMPACT_ATOMS: atom_id res chain seq x y z
N MET A 1 5.09 7.04 15.65
CA MET A 1 4.04 7.17 14.62
C MET A 1 4.64 6.96 13.23
N HIS A 2 4.68 5.73 12.74
CA HIS A 2 4.98 5.45 11.33
C HIS A 2 3.69 5.55 10.50
N ILE A 3 3.78 6.01 9.24
CA ILE A 3 2.61 6.17 8.36
C ILE A 3 2.84 5.32 7.11
N ILE A 4 1.89 4.42 6.81
CA ILE A 4 1.86 3.65 5.57
C ILE A 4 0.64 4.11 4.77
N ALA A 5 0.85 4.61 3.56
CA ALA A 5 -0.22 5.14 2.72
C ALA A 5 -0.41 4.30 1.46
N ASP A 6 -1.63 3.76 1.29
CA ASP A 6 -2.13 3.05 0.10
C ASP A 6 -3.21 3.90 -0.63
N GLY A 7 -3.16 5.23 -0.48
CA GLY A 7 -4.12 6.14 -1.13
C GLY A 7 -4.03 7.62 -0.77
N PHE A 8 -4.65 8.42 -1.65
CA PHE A 8 -5.03 9.86 -1.64
C PHE A 8 -4.21 10.91 -0.84
N GLY A 9 -3.66 11.87 -1.58
CA GLY A 9 -2.85 12.99 -1.06
C GLY A 9 -3.48 13.97 -0.04
N ARG A 10 -4.77 13.88 0.32
CA ARG A 10 -5.35 14.82 1.31
C ARG A 10 -5.07 14.44 2.74
N ALA A 11 -5.17 13.15 3.07
CA ALA A 11 -4.78 12.66 4.37
C ALA A 11 -3.28 12.85 4.58
N ILE A 12 -2.46 12.66 3.53
CA ILE A 12 -1.03 12.99 3.53
C ILE A 12 -0.78 14.44 3.96
N LEU A 13 -1.51 15.44 3.42
CA LEU A 13 -1.35 16.84 3.85
C LEU A 13 -1.85 17.10 5.27
N ALA A 14 -2.98 16.50 5.66
CA ALA A 14 -3.52 16.64 7.01
C ALA A 14 -2.56 16.06 8.06
N LEU A 15 -1.95 14.90 7.75
CA LEU A 15 -0.95 14.24 8.58
C LEU A 15 0.36 15.05 8.63
N TYR A 16 0.84 15.58 7.50
CA TYR A 16 2.05 16.40 7.44
C TYR A 16 1.96 17.68 8.28
N ARG A 17 0.78 18.30 8.38
CA ARG A 17 0.56 19.53 9.17
C ARG A 17 0.54 19.30 10.68
N ARG A 18 0.64 18.05 11.17
CA ARG A 18 0.73 17.77 12.61
C ARG A 18 2.12 18.10 13.16
N PRO A 19 2.21 18.61 14.40
CA PRO A 19 3.50 18.83 15.07
C PRO A 19 4.38 17.57 15.04
N GLY A 20 5.64 17.71 14.66
CA GLY A 20 6.59 16.59 14.61
C GLY A 20 6.39 15.59 13.45
N ALA A 21 5.42 15.82 12.55
CA ALA A 21 5.17 14.92 11.43
C ALA A 21 6.23 15.00 10.32
N LYS A 22 6.96 16.12 10.25
CA LYS A 22 7.95 16.42 9.20
C LYS A 22 8.96 15.27 8.98
N LYS A 23 9.48 14.70 10.08
CA LYS A 23 10.44 13.58 10.07
C LYS A 23 9.96 12.30 9.38
N TYR A 24 8.64 12.13 9.23
CA TYR A 24 8.06 10.95 8.58
C TYR A 24 7.84 11.15 7.08
N PHE A 25 7.69 12.39 6.62
CA PHE A 25 7.43 12.72 5.22
C PHE A 25 8.69 13.18 4.45
N GLU A 26 9.74 13.61 5.15
CA GLU A 26 11.04 13.98 4.55
C GLU A 26 11.70 12.82 3.79
N LYS A 27 11.43 11.57 4.20
CA LYS A 27 11.94 10.37 3.52
C LYS A 27 11.21 10.03 2.22
N ALA A 28 10.06 10.65 1.95
CA ALA A 28 9.24 10.36 0.76
C ALA A 28 8.58 11.64 0.20
N PRO A 29 9.39 12.63 -0.26
CA PRO A 29 8.91 13.95 -0.67
C PRO A 29 7.97 13.90 -1.88
N PHE A 30 8.06 12.85 -2.70
CA PHE A 30 7.16 12.62 -3.83
C PHE A 30 5.67 12.68 -3.43
N TYR A 31 5.29 11.96 -2.36
CA TYR A 31 3.90 11.90 -1.92
C TYR A 31 3.40 13.25 -1.43
N LEU A 32 4.26 14.00 -0.72
CA LEU A 32 3.95 15.35 -0.25
C LEU A 32 3.79 16.33 -1.42
N ASN A 33 4.66 16.25 -2.43
CA ASN A 33 4.60 17.08 -3.63
C ASN A 33 3.35 16.79 -4.47
N TYR A 34 3.04 15.52 -4.69
CA TYR A 34 1.84 15.09 -5.40
C TYR A 34 0.57 15.59 -4.68
N ALA A 35 0.52 15.36 -3.36
CA ALA A 35 -0.55 15.79 -2.49
C ALA A 35 -0.76 17.32 -2.54
N THR A 36 0.32 18.09 -2.40
CA THR A 36 0.29 19.56 -2.44
C THR A 36 -0.20 20.06 -3.80
N ARG A 37 0.33 19.54 -4.91
CA ARG A 37 -0.11 19.93 -6.27
C ARG A 37 -1.61 19.67 -6.46
N ARG A 38 -2.09 18.50 -6.03
CA ARG A 38 -3.52 18.15 -6.14
C ARG A 38 -4.40 19.06 -5.28
N PHE A 39 -3.94 19.45 -4.09
CA PHE A 39 -4.68 20.33 -3.21
C PHE A 39 -4.74 21.77 -3.74
N ASN A 40 -3.64 22.27 -4.29
CA ASN A 40 -3.58 23.62 -4.86
C ASN A 40 -4.48 23.79 -6.10
N ARG A 41 -4.78 22.70 -6.83
CA ARG A 41 -5.72 22.70 -7.96
C ARG A 41 -7.19 22.87 -7.58
N LEU A 42 -7.55 22.78 -6.30
CA LEU A 42 -8.93 22.93 -5.85
C LEU A 42 -9.34 24.40 -5.88
N ALA A 43 -10.58 24.70 -6.26
CA ALA A 43 -11.12 26.05 -6.14
C ALA A 43 -11.08 26.53 -4.68
N GLU A 44 -10.93 27.84 -4.45
CA GLU A 44 -10.95 28.41 -3.09
C GLU A 44 -12.27 28.15 -2.36
N THR A 45 -13.37 28.09 -3.10
CA THR A 45 -14.71 27.76 -2.59
C THR A 45 -14.90 26.28 -2.26
N ASP A 46 -13.91 25.42 -2.52
CA ASP A 46 -14.02 24.00 -2.23
C ASP A 46 -14.12 23.79 -0.71
N PRO A 47 -15.19 23.16 -0.19
CA PRO A 47 -15.41 22.99 1.26
C PRO A 47 -14.26 22.25 1.94
N ARG A 48 -13.48 21.50 1.16
CA ARG A 48 -12.35 20.73 1.64
C ARG A 48 -11.09 21.58 1.87
N LYS A 49 -11.00 22.78 1.28
CA LYS A 49 -10.01 23.80 1.66
C LYS A 49 -10.38 24.47 2.97
N ALA A 50 -11.66 24.79 3.16
CA ALA A 50 -12.19 25.41 4.38
C ALA A 50 -11.90 24.59 5.64
N ILE A 51 -12.06 23.26 5.60
CA ILE A 51 -11.78 22.36 6.73
C ILE A 51 -10.33 22.43 7.21
N LEU A 52 -9.37 22.59 6.28
CA LEU A 52 -7.94 22.65 6.60
C LEU A 52 -7.47 24.04 7.08
N LEU A 53 -8.26 25.07 6.81
CA LEU A 53 -7.94 26.47 7.13
C LEU A 53 -8.70 26.97 8.37
N ASN A 54 -9.88 26.42 8.66
CA ASN A 54 -10.74 26.85 9.77
C ASN A 54 -11.04 25.68 10.74
N LYS A 55 -10.11 25.43 11.66
CA LYS A 55 -10.19 24.31 12.63
C LYS A 55 -11.33 24.44 13.64
N SER A 56 -11.81 25.65 13.95
CA SER A 56 -12.84 25.87 14.97
C SER A 56 -14.26 25.51 14.51
N ALA A 57 -14.46 25.32 13.20
CA ALA A 57 -15.77 24.96 12.65
C ALA A 57 -16.19 23.50 12.90
N TYR A 58 -15.26 22.62 13.31
CA TYR A 58 -15.50 21.20 13.49
C TYR A 58 -14.94 20.68 14.80
N LYS A 59 -15.69 19.82 15.51
CA LYS A 59 -15.17 19.08 16.66
C LYS A 59 -14.11 18.08 16.17
N ILE A 60 -12.88 18.22 16.66
CA ILE A 60 -11.78 17.30 16.37
C ILE A 60 -11.77 16.20 17.43
N ILE A 61 -11.64 14.95 16.99
CA ILE A 61 -11.44 13.78 17.87
C ILE A 61 -10.04 13.25 17.63
N GLU A 62 -9.31 13.01 18.72
CA GLU A 62 -7.92 12.57 18.69
C GLU A 62 -7.79 11.11 19.12
N TYR A 63 -6.92 10.39 18.44
CA TYR A 63 -6.57 9.00 18.71
C TYR A 63 -5.06 8.84 18.54
N GLU A 64 -4.44 8.02 19.39
CA GLU A 64 -3.01 7.74 19.37
C GLU A 64 -2.73 6.28 19.03
N TYR A 65 -1.81 6.06 18.09
CA TYR A 65 -1.36 4.76 17.62
C TYR A 65 0.12 4.84 17.21
N ASP A 66 0.84 3.72 17.30
CA ASP A 66 2.23 3.62 16.86
C ASP A 66 2.35 3.70 15.34
N VAL A 67 1.38 3.10 14.63
CA VAL A 67 1.30 3.10 13.16
C VAL A 67 -0.11 3.42 12.67
N VAL A 68 -0.19 4.24 11.62
CA VAL A 68 -1.44 4.49 10.90
C VAL A 68 -1.30 4.01 9.46
N VAL A 69 -2.20 3.11 9.05
CA VAL A 69 -2.32 2.64 7.67
C VAL A 69 -3.53 3.31 7.03
N GLU A 70 -3.26 4.12 6.01
CA GLU A 70 -4.30 4.74 5.19
C GLU A 70 -4.60 3.87 3.98
N GLY A 71 -5.79 3.28 3.97
CA GLY A 71 -6.27 2.37 2.93
C GLY A 71 -6.35 0.93 3.44
N ALA A 72 -7.48 0.28 3.15
CA ALA A 72 -7.72 -1.13 3.46
C ALA A 72 -7.88 -1.95 2.18
N ARG A 73 -6.98 -1.74 1.21
CA ARG A 73 -6.84 -2.64 0.05
C ARG A 73 -5.86 -3.77 0.38
N GLY A 74 -5.49 -4.60 -0.60
CA GLY A 74 -4.55 -5.71 -0.38
C GLY A 74 -3.26 -5.29 0.33
N ALA A 75 -2.62 -4.22 -0.13
CA ALA A 75 -1.38 -3.71 0.49
C ALA A 75 -1.62 -3.18 1.92
N GLY A 76 -2.62 -2.31 2.10
CA GLY A 76 -2.94 -1.76 3.42
C GLY A 76 -3.36 -2.82 4.45
N LEU A 77 -4.15 -3.82 4.07
CA LEU A 77 -4.53 -4.92 4.95
C LEU A 77 -3.34 -5.82 5.29
N ARG A 78 -2.49 -6.17 4.32
CA ARG A 78 -1.30 -6.98 4.60
C ARG A 78 -0.30 -6.27 5.50
N ALA A 79 -0.12 -4.95 5.32
CA ALA A 79 0.68 -4.12 6.20
C ALA A 79 0.09 -4.07 7.61
N THR A 80 -1.22 -3.81 7.73
CA THR A 80 -1.94 -3.79 9.01
C THR A 80 -1.79 -5.12 9.74
N LEU A 81 -2.00 -6.24 9.06
CA LEU A 81 -1.83 -7.59 9.62
C LEU A 81 -0.40 -7.81 10.12
N GLY A 82 0.60 -7.43 9.32
CA GLY A 82 2.01 -7.56 9.67
C GLY A 82 2.37 -6.77 10.94
N ILE A 83 1.84 -5.55 11.08
CA ILE A 83 2.09 -4.71 12.26
C ILE A 83 1.30 -5.21 13.47
N ALA A 84 0.05 -5.63 13.29
CA ALA A 84 -0.77 -6.18 14.36
C ALA A 84 -0.20 -7.47 14.96
N ALA A 85 0.62 -8.21 14.21
CA ALA A 85 1.38 -9.36 14.70
C ALA A 85 2.64 -8.99 15.51
N THR A 86 2.92 -7.70 15.68
CA THR A 86 4.03 -7.17 16.50
C THR A 86 3.48 -6.47 17.74
N ASN A 87 4.37 -5.91 18.57
CA ASN A 87 3.98 -5.15 19.78
C ASN A 87 3.57 -3.69 19.49
N PHE A 88 3.33 -3.33 18.23
CA PHE A 88 2.90 -1.98 17.84
C PHE A 88 1.38 -1.88 17.69
N SER A 89 0.80 -0.81 18.23
CA SER A 89 -0.59 -0.44 17.99
C SER A 89 -0.78 0.10 16.57
N VAL A 90 -1.80 -0.37 15.86
CA VAL A 90 -2.07 0.01 14.47
C VAL A 90 -3.52 0.41 14.23
N ALA A 91 -3.72 1.54 13.54
CA ALA A 91 -5.02 1.95 13.02
C ALA A 91 -5.07 1.80 11.49
N CYS A 92 -6.02 1.00 10.99
CA CYS A 92 -6.30 0.90 9.56
C CYS A 92 -7.54 1.74 9.21
N ILE A 93 -7.35 2.77 8.39
CA ILE A 93 -8.40 3.73 8.04
C ILE A 93 -8.78 3.53 6.58
N SER A 94 -10.07 3.36 6.29
CA SER A 94 -10.56 3.24 4.92
C SER A 94 -11.83 4.05 4.70
N LYS A 95 -11.91 4.70 3.54
CA LYS A 95 -13.09 5.45 3.10
C LYS A 95 -14.25 4.56 2.63
N ILE A 96 -13.98 3.27 2.43
CA ILE A 96 -14.94 2.26 1.97
C ILE A 96 -14.72 0.98 2.79
N PHE A 97 -15.74 0.14 2.87
CA PHE A 97 -15.59 -1.17 3.49
C PHE A 97 -14.47 -1.98 2.79
N PRO A 98 -13.57 -2.68 3.51
CA PRO A 98 -12.33 -3.22 2.93
C PRO A 98 -12.52 -4.12 1.69
N THR A 99 -13.53 -4.99 1.70
CA THR A 99 -13.82 -5.92 0.59
C THR A 99 -14.47 -5.25 -0.63
N ARG A 100 -14.75 -3.94 -0.56
CA ARG A 100 -15.18 -3.11 -1.70
C ARG A 100 -14.04 -2.32 -2.32
N SER A 101 -12.81 -2.51 -1.85
CA SER A 101 -11.62 -1.93 -2.49
C SER A 101 -11.41 -2.50 -3.89
N HIS A 102 -10.76 -1.74 -4.77
CA HIS A 102 -10.55 -2.16 -6.17
C HIS A 102 -9.66 -3.41 -6.31
N THR A 103 -8.96 -3.83 -5.25
CA THR A 103 -8.26 -5.13 -5.23
C THR A 103 -9.23 -6.28 -5.50
N VAL A 104 -10.51 -6.15 -5.11
CA VAL A 104 -11.55 -7.17 -5.38
C VAL A 104 -11.83 -7.39 -6.86
N ALA A 105 -11.46 -6.44 -7.73
CA ALA A 105 -11.70 -6.51 -9.16
C ALA A 105 -10.49 -7.06 -9.95
N ALA A 106 -9.41 -7.46 -9.28
CA ALA A 106 -8.28 -8.10 -9.94
C ALA A 106 -8.68 -9.51 -10.44
N GLN A 107 -8.22 -9.89 -11.65
CA GLN A 107 -8.63 -11.14 -12.30
C GLN A 107 -7.47 -12.05 -12.70
N GLY A 108 -6.35 -11.50 -13.19
CA GLY A 108 -5.28 -12.30 -13.82
C GLY A 108 -4.46 -13.19 -12.88
N GLY A 109 -4.43 -12.88 -11.58
CA GLY A 109 -3.64 -13.61 -10.59
C GLY A 109 -2.49 -12.79 -10.00
N ILE A 110 -1.50 -13.49 -9.43
CA ILE A 110 -0.28 -12.92 -8.85
C ILE A 110 0.94 -13.61 -9.48
N SER A 111 1.83 -12.83 -10.08
CA SER A 111 3.06 -13.36 -10.69
C SER A 111 4.09 -13.71 -9.62
N ALA A 112 4.46 -14.98 -9.54
CA ALA A 112 5.48 -15.47 -8.63
C ALA A 112 6.20 -16.69 -9.21
N ALA A 113 7.54 -16.72 -9.11
CA ALA A 113 8.34 -17.82 -9.62
C ALA A 113 8.28 -19.04 -8.68
N LEU A 114 7.17 -19.76 -8.74
CA LEU A 114 6.89 -20.94 -7.91
C LEU A 114 7.48 -22.24 -8.47
N ALA A 115 7.80 -22.27 -9.77
CA ALA A 115 8.26 -23.47 -10.49
C ALA A 115 7.31 -24.69 -10.35
N ASN A 116 5.99 -24.44 -10.28
CA ASN A 116 4.99 -25.51 -10.16
C ASN A 116 4.62 -26.15 -11.51
N ILE A 117 4.52 -25.36 -12.58
CA ILE A 117 4.14 -25.81 -13.93
C ILE A 117 5.37 -26.17 -14.78
N SER A 118 6.39 -25.30 -14.77
CA SER A 118 7.68 -25.51 -15.44
C SER A 118 8.80 -25.02 -14.54
N GLU A 119 10.04 -25.37 -14.87
CA GLU A 119 11.20 -24.76 -14.22
C GLU A 119 11.10 -23.23 -14.30
N ASP A 120 11.41 -22.56 -13.18
CA ASP A 120 11.36 -21.12 -13.09
C ASP A 120 12.43 -20.60 -12.12
N ASN A 121 12.83 -19.35 -12.29
CA ASN A 121 13.82 -18.67 -11.48
C ASN A 121 13.37 -17.22 -11.26
N TRP A 122 13.40 -16.76 -10.00
CA TRP A 122 13.06 -15.37 -9.68
C TRP A 122 13.90 -14.35 -10.46
N ARG A 123 15.12 -14.71 -10.90
CA ARG A 123 15.97 -13.86 -11.75
C ARG A 123 15.42 -13.65 -13.14
N TRP A 124 14.74 -14.65 -13.71
CA TRP A 124 14.06 -14.53 -15.00
C TRP A 124 12.88 -13.57 -14.88
N HIS A 125 12.07 -13.74 -13.83
CA HIS A 125 11.00 -12.78 -13.50
C HIS A 125 11.54 -11.35 -13.27
N ALA A 126 12.68 -11.21 -12.59
CA ALA A 126 13.32 -9.91 -12.40
C ALA A 126 13.78 -9.30 -13.74
N TYR A 127 14.40 -10.09 -14.61
CA TYR A 127 14.78 -9.65 -15.96
C TYR A 127 13.57 -9.17 -16.77
N ASP A 128 12.48 -9.93 -16.80
CA ASP A 128 11.26 -9.55 -17.49
C ASP A 128 10.63 -8.28 -16.91
N THR A 129 10.71 -8.10 -15.59
CA THR A 129 10.22 -6.89 -14.92
C THR A 129 11.08 -5.67 -15.26
N ILE A 130 12.42 -5.79 -15.24
CA ILE A 130 13.34 -4.71 -15.59
C ILE A 130 13.11 -4.30 -17.05
N LYS A 131 13.08 -5.27 -17.96
CA LYS A 131 12.82 -5.04 -19.39
C LYS A 131 11.43 -4.44 -19.60
N GLY A 132 10.40 -4.97 -18.95
CA GLY A 132 9.02 -4.50 -19.06
C GLY A 132 8.81 -3.11 -18.48
N SER A 133 9.64 -2.69 -17.52
CA SER A 133 9.66 -1.32 -16.99
C SER A 133 10.34 -0.30 -17.91
N ASP A 134 10.79 -0.74 -19.09
CA ASP A 134 11.60 0.07 -20.01
C ASP A 134 12.85 0.64 -19.30
N TRP A 135 13.48 -0.18 -18.45
CA TRP A 135 14.67 0.17 -17.63
C TRP A 135 14.48 1.36 -16.69
N LEU A 136 13.25 1.84 -16.48
CA LEU A 136 12.92 2.92 -15.54
C LEU A 136 12.64 2.42 -14.12
N GLY A 137 12.50 1.11 -13.93
CA GLY A 137 12.27 0.52 -12.61
C GLY A 137 13.55 0.47 -11.76
N ASP A 138 13.40 0.81 -10.48
CA ASP A 138 14.47 0.66 -9.49
C ASP A 138 14.79 -0.84 -9.30
N GLN A 139 15.97 -1.25 -9.76
CA GLN A 139 16.30 -2.67 -9.89
C GLN A 139 16.47 -3.38 -8.54
N ASP A 140 16.86 -2.67 -7.49
CA ASP A 140 16.93 -3.18 -6.12
C ASP A 140 15.54 -3.50 -5.56
N ALA A 141 14.55 -2.65 -5.83
CA ALA A 141 13.15 -2.89 -5.49
C ALA A 141 12.56 -4.06 -6.30
N ILE A 142 12.87 -4.14 -7.59
CA ILE A 142 12.45 -5.26 -8.45
C ILE A 142 13.05 -6.58 -7.97
N GLU A 143 14.35 -6.61 -7.67
CA GLU A 143 15.01 -7.80 -7.12
C GLU A 143 14.31 -8.25 -5.83
N TYR A 144 14.09 -7.32 -4.90
CA TYR A 144 13.41 -7.64 -3.63
C TYR A 144 12.01 -8.22 -3.88
N MET A 145 11.24 -7.63 -4.79
CA MET A 145 9.90 -8.10 -5.14
C MET A 145 9.93 -9.52 -5.72
N CYS A 146 10.72 -9.75 -6.77
CA CYS A 146 10.75 -11.03 -7.47
C CYS A 146 11.30 -12.16 -6.60
N LYS A 147 12.32 -11.87 -5.78
CA LYS A 147 12.94 -12.85 -4.86
C LYS A 147 12.00 -13.28 -3.73
N ASN A 148 11.13 -12.39 -3.24
CA ASN A 148 10.20 -12.67 -2.15
C ASN A 148 8.80 -13.10 -2.62
N GLY A 149 8.46 -12.88 -3.90
CA GLY A 149 7.11 -13.11 -4.44
C GLY A 149 6.59 -14.54 -4.23
N ALA A 150 7.43 -15.55 -4.45
CA ALA A 150 7.08 -16.96 -4.23
C ALA A 150 6.66 -17.24 -2.78
N LYS A 151 7.46 -16.76 -1.82
CA LYS A 151 7.15 -16.89 -0.39
C LYS A 151 5.85 -16.17 -0.01
N ALA A 152 5.61 -14.99 -0.58
CA ALA A 152 4.38 -14.23 -0.35
C ALA A 152 3.13 -14.95 -0.90
N ALA A 153 3.22 -15.57 -2.08
CA ALA A 153 2.12 -16.36 -2.64
C ALA A 153 1.79 -17.58 -1.76
N ILE A 154 2.82 -18.27 -1.26
CA ILE A 154 2.66 -19.41 -0.34
C ILE A 154 2.06 -18.96 1.00
N GLU A 155 2.44 -17.80 1.53
CA GLU A 155 1.83 -17.23 2.73
C GLU A 155 0.32 -17.01 2.55
N LEU A 156 -0.09 -16.48 1.39
CA LEU A 156 -1.50 -16.31 1.06
C LEU A 156 -2.24 -17.64 0.94
N GLU A 157 -1.61 -18.67 0.37
CA GLU A 157 -2.19 -20.01 0.29
C GLU A 157 -2.42 -20.60 1.69
N ASN A 158 -1.46 -20.44 2.61
CA ASN A 158 -1.59 -20.84 4.00
C ASN A 158 -2.67 -20.05 4.77
N PHE A 159 -3.00 -18.82 4.35
CA PHE A 159 -4.15 -18.07 4.87
C PHE A 159 -5.49 -18.53 4.27
N GLY A 160 -5.48 -19.50 3.37
CA GLY A 160 -6.68 -20.08 2.77
C GLY A 160 -7.13 -19.39 1.49
N VAL A 161 -6.25 -18.64 0.80
CA VAL A 161 -6.57 -18.13 -0.54
C VAL A 161 -6.80 -19.32 -1.48
N PRO A 162 -7.97 -19.41 -2.13
CA PRO A 162 -8.35 -20.56 -2.94
C PRO A 162 -7.72 -20.48 -4.33
N PHE A 163 -6.40 -20.64 -4.41
CA PHE A 163 -5.71 -20.77 -5.69
C PHE A 163 -6.20 -22.00 -6.46
N SER A 164 -6.28 -21.85 -7.79
CA SER A 164 -6.44 -22.98 -8.70
C SER A 164 -5.28 -23.98 -8.51
N ARG A 165 -5.54 -25.25 -8.83
CA ARG A 165 -4.61 -26.35 -8.56
C ARG A 165 -4.15 -27.02 -9.84
N ALA A 166 -2.87 -27.36 -9.89
CA ALA A 166 -2.31 -28.27 -10.89
C ALA A 166 -2.72 -29.72 -10.58
N GLU A 167 -2.41 -30.65 -11.49
CA GLU A 167 -2.75 -32.08 -11.33
C GLU A 167 -2.17 -32.70 -10.04
N ASP A 168 -1.03 -32.18 -9.58
CA ASP A 168 -0.35 -32.63 -8.36
C ASP A 168 -0.78 -31.90 -7.08
N GLY A 169 -1.79 -31.01 -7.17
CA GLY A 169 -2.33 -30.26 -6.03
C GLY A 169 -1.55 -29.00 -5.65
N ARG A 170 -0.45 -28.68 -6.34
CA ARG A 170 0.26 -27.40 -6.15
C ARG A 170 -0.53 -26.25 -6.78
N ILE A 171 -0.16 -25.01 -6.43
CA ILE A 171 -0.75 -23.79 -7.03
C ILE A 171 -0.50 -23.80 -8.54
N TYR A 172 -1.57 -23.62 -9.33
CA TYR A 172 -1.52 -23.46 -10.79
C TYR A 172 -1.18 -22.02 -11.19
#